data_AF-A0AAD4XVA0-F1
#
_entry.id   AF-A0AAD4XVA0-F1
#
_cell.length_a   1.000
_cell.length_b   1.000
_cell.length_c   1.000
_cell.angle_alpha   90.00
_cell.angle_beta   90.00
_cell.angle_gamma   90.00
#
_symmetry.space_group_name_H-M   'P 1'
#
loop_
_entity.id
_entity.type
_entity.pdbx_description
1 polymer ?
#
loop_
_entity_poly.entity_id
_entity_poly.type
_entity_poly.pdbx_seq_one_letter_code
_entity_poly.pdbx_strand_id
1 'polypeptide(L)'
;MSFRIPYFTQWGQNLVISGSEPLLGSWNVKQGLLLIPSHQVPSGFECEYSYYLVDDNRHVLRWEAGKKRKIFLPEGVQDGEVVELHDLWQSASETLFYRSTFKNVIFLKGWSLDLETPVGAFPTKYEQEDTVIVHFSVSFPRIEDNTSVYVTGSSAQLGQWNLQGGLKLSHAGNISLEVGPQRELYVDSTSNDTPKYISLSDGIFRELAWKGAGVAIPMFSVRSEEDLGVGEFLDLKLLVDWAVDSGFHLVQLLPINDTSVNGVWWDSYPYSSLSVVALHPLYLRVQALSKDISKEIKQEIMDAKERLDGKAVDYEATLAIKLSIAKKIFSVENDSVLTSSAFKKIFSENEEWLKPYAAFCFLRDFFETLDHSQWGRFSQFSKESLRNLFQRILFTMTIFASPTIFSIIYTYSCRKHLHMQERIELS
;
A
#
# COMPACT_ATOMS: atom_id res chain seq x y z
N MET A 1 10.41 15.74 33.14
CA MET A 1 9.88 15.69 31.76
C MET A 1 8.47 16.26 31.71
N SER A 2 8.21 17.21 30.82
CA SER A 2 6.90 17.82 30.59
C SER A 2 6.47 17.56 29.15
N PHE A 3 5.22 17.13 28.96
CA PHE A 3 4.63 16.94 27.63
C PHE A 3 3.68 18.10 27.35
N ARG A 4 3.83 18.72 26.18
CA ARG A 4 2.99 19.81 25.70
C ARG A 4 2.44 19.43 24.33
N ILE A 5 1.12 19.42 24.21
CA ILE A 5 0.44 19.13 22.95
C ILE A 5 -0.78 20.06 22.81
N PRO A 6 -0.89 20.84 21.71
CA PRO A 6 -2.07 21.62 21.45
C PRO A 6 -3.19 20.69 20.99
N TYR A 7 -4.15 20.43 21.87
CA TYR A 7 -5.30 19.57 21.57
C TYR A 7 -6.54 20.11 22.26
N PHE A 8 -7.66 20.12 21.55
CA PHE A 8 -8.95 20.55 22.10
C PHE A 8 -9.73 19.35 22.63
N THR A 9 -9.94 19.30 23.94
CA THR A 9 -10.80 18.31 24.59
C THR A 9 -12.19 18.87 24.85
N GLN A 10 -13.20 17.99 24.86
CA GLN A 10 -14.53 18.30 25.37
C GLN A 10 -14.63 17.93 26.86
N TRP A 11 -15.66 18.41 27.54
CA TRP A 11 -15.91 18.05 28.93
C TRP A 11 -16.06 16.51 29.07
N GLY A 12 -15.39 15.95 30.08
CA GLY A 12 -15.30 14.49 30.29
C GLY A 12 -14.27 13.77 29.41
N GLN A 13 -13.47 14.50 28.63
CA GLN A 13 -12.39 13.94 27.82
C GLN A 13 -11.02 14.31 28.36
N ASN A 14 -10.11 13.35 28.32
CA ASN A 14 -8.76 13.49 28.83
C ASN A 14 -7.74 12.96 27.83
N LEU A 15 -6.57 13.57 27.77
CA LEU A 15 -5.43 13.02 27.04
C LEU A 15 -4.59 12.13 27.95
N VAL A 16 -4.24 10.97 27.41
CA VAL A 16 -3.40 9.97 28.06
C VAL A 16 -2.24 9.62 27.14
N ILE A 17 -1.05 9.54 27.71
CA ILE A 17 0.16 9.05 27.07
C ILE A 17 0.32 7.59 27.47
N SER A 18 0.45 6.69 26.50
CA SER A 18 0.81 5.30 26.76
C SER A 18 2.02 4.89 25.93
N GLY A 19 2.92 4.14 26.54
CA GLY A 19 4.20 3.78 25.93
C GLY A 19 4.78 2.47 26.43
N SER A 20 5.96 2.11 25.92
CA SER A 20 6.64 0.84 26.19
C SER A 20 7.05 0.67 27.66
N GLU A 21 7.46 1.77 28.28
CA GLU A 21 7.98 1.76 29.65
C GLU A 21 6.87 1.59 30.69
N PRO A 22 7.14 0.92 31.83
CA PRO A 22 6.17 0.76 32.91
C PRO A 22 5.58 2.08 33.41
N LEU A 23 6.39 3.14 33.42
CA LEU A 23 5.94 4.49 33.79
C LEU A 23 4.83 5.04 32.86
N LEU A 24 4.80 4.60 31.61
CA LEU A 24 3.77 4.94 30.62
C LEU A 24 2.73 3.81 30.44
N GLY A 25 2.69 2.87 31.38
CA GLY A 25 1.69 1.82 31.43
C GLY A 25 1.94 0.62 30.51
N SER A 26 3.12 0.48 29.91
CA SER A 26 3.47 -0.67 29.04
C SER A 26 2.40 -1.01 28.00
N TRP A 27 1.97 0.02 27.26
CA TRP A 27 0.88 -0.02 26.26
C TRP A 27 -0.53 -0.30 26.78
N ASN A 28 -0.72 -0.39 28.10
CA ASN A 28 -2.05 -0.42 28.71
C ASN A 28 -2.56 1.01 28.95
N VAL A 29 -3.45 1.49 28.08
CA VAL A 29 -4.00 2.86 28.15
C VAL A 29 -4.68 3.17 29.48
N LYS A 30 -5.30 2.18 30.15
CA LYS A 30 -5.91 2.40 31.47
C LYS A 30 -4.85 2.72 32.53
N GLN A 31 -3.63 2.23 32.36
CA GLN A 31 -2.46 2.52 33.19
C GLN A 31 -1.59 3.65 32.60
N GLY A 32 -1.98 4.22 31.45
CA GLY A 32 -1.28 5.30 30.81
C GLY A 32 -1.25 6.57 31.67
N LEU A 33 -0.28 7.42 31.36
CA LEU A 33 -0.02 8.65 32.07
C LEU A 33 -1.01 9.73 31.62
N LEU A 34 -1.79 10.28 32.56
CA LEU A 34 -2.66 11.42 32.26
C LEU A 34 -1.79 12.62 31.90
N LEU A 35 -2.15 13.36 30.85
CA LEU A 35 -1.43 14.56 30.46
C LEU A 35 -1.62 15.65 31.52
N ILE A 36 -0.64 15.77 32.41
CA ILE A 36 -0.54 16.82 33.43
C ILE A 36 0.79 17.59 33.23
N PRO A 37 0.97 18.76 33.86
CA PRO A 37 2.05 19.69 33.48
C PRO A 37 3.48 19.13 33.54
N SER A 38 3.79 18.19 34.43
CA SER A 38 5.15 17.67 34.60
C SER A 38 5.18 16.28 35.24
N HIS A 39 6.15 15.48 34.82
CA HIS A 39 6.39 14.10 35.28
C HIS A 39 7.87 13.84 35.55
N GLN A 40 8.18 13.01 36.54
CA GLN A 40 9.55 12.56 36.83
C GLN A 40 9.87 11.31 36.03
N VAL A 41 11.05 11.29 35.39
CA VAL A 41 11.57 10.17 34.60
C VAL A 41 13.03 9.91 35.02
N PRO A 42 13.54 8.68 34.95
CA PRO A 42 14.94 8.39 35.26
C PRO A 42 15.90 8.95 34.20
N SER A 43 17.17 9.15 34.56
CA SER A 43 18.22 9.45 33.57
C SER A 43 18.34 8.32 32.54
N GLY A 44 18.66 8.67 31.29
CA GLY A 44 18.76 7.73 30.18
C GLY A 44 17.41 7.12 29.73
N PHE A 45 16.28 7.73 30.10
CA PHE A 45 14.95 7.26 29.70
C PHE A 45 14.80 7.21 28.18
N GLU A 46 14.56 6.00 27.66
CA GLU A 46 14.19 5.73 26.27
C GLU A 46 12.80 5.11 26.26
N CYS A 47 11.91 5.62 25.41
CA CYS A 47 10.56 5.06 25.34
C CYS A 47 9.91 5.31 23.99
N GLU A 48 9.14 4.31 23.55
CA GLU A 48 8.15 4.48 22.51
C GLU A 48 6.80 4.87 23.14
N TYR A 49 6.10 5.88 22.62
CA TYR A 49 4.84 6.36 23.19
C TYR A 49 3.85 6.86 22.12
N SER A 50 2.61 7.06 22.53
CA SER A 50 1.53 7.60 21.69
C SER A 50 0.43 8.23 22.52
N TYR A 51 -0.29 9.19 21.94
CA TYR A 51 -1.40 9.88 22.60
C TYR A 51 -2.75 9.19 22.35
N TYR A 52 -3.57 9.17 23.40
CA TYR A 52 -4.92 8.62 23.41
C TYR A 52 -5.88 9.64 24.01
N LEU A 53 -7.02 9.85 23.36
CA LEU A 53 -8.15 10.58 23.92
C LEU A 53 -9.06 9.57 24.60
N VAL A 54 -9.33 9.78 25.89
CA VAL A 54 -10.15 8.87 26.70
C VAL A 54 -11.29 9.60 27.40
N ASP A 55 -12.33 8.87 27.79
CA ASP A 55 -13.36 9.37 28.71
C ASP A 55 -12.86 9.38 30.17
N ASP A 56 -13.68 9.86 31.10
CA ASP A 56 -13.37 9.86 32.55
C ASP A 56 -13.10 8.45 33.14
N ASN A 57 -13.61 7.40 32.49
CA ASN A 57 -13.39 6.00 32.87
C ASN A 57 -12.19 5.37 32.14
N ARG A 58 -11.40 6.17 31.40
CA ARG A 58 -10.26 5.75 30.58
C ARG A 58 -10.62 4.79 29.44
N HIS A 59 -11.85 4.84 28.93
CA HIS A 59 -12.18 4.19 27.66
C HIS A 59 -11.64 5.01 26.49
N VAL A 60 -11.00 4.34 25.55
CA VAL A 60 -10.41 4.99 24.37
C VAL A 60 -11.51 5.49 23.45
N LEU A 61 -11.56 6.80 23.25
CA LEU A 61 -12.43 7.48 22.29
C LEU A 61 -11.74 7.65 20.94
N ARG A 62 -10.45 8.02 20.97
CA ARG A 62 -9.57 8.15 19.79
C ARG A 62 -8.12 7.87 20.18
N TRP A 63 -7.31 7.54 19.19
CA TRP A 63 -5.85 7.44 19.34
C TRP A 63 -5.17 8.13 18.16
N GLU A 64 -3.94 8.54 18.41
CA GLU A 64 -3.08 9.15 17.41
C GLU A 64 -2.77 8.17 16.26
N ALA A 65 -2.77 8.66 15.02
CA ALA A 65 -2.44 7.84 13.86
C ALA A 65 -0.92 7.81 13.62
N GLY A 66 -0.41 6.78 12.94
CA GLY A 66 0.99 6.72 12.50
C GLY A 66 1.87 5.78 13.32
N LYS A 67 3.18 5.90 13.13
CA LYS A 67 4.18 5.15 13.90
C LYS A 67 4.22 5.67 15.34
N LYS A 68 4.58 4.80 16.29
CA LYS A 68 4.82 5.21 17.68
C LYS A 68 5.97 6.22 17.73
N ARG A 69 5.80 7.25 18.56
CA ARG A 69 6.82 8.27 18.80
C ARG A 69 7.94 7.65 19.60
N LYS A 70 9.17 8.11 19.40
CA LYS A 70 10.35 7.68 20.17
C LYS A 70 10.94 8.88 20.89
N ILE A 71 11.24 8.72 22.17
CA ILE A 71 12.05 9.67 22.94
C ILE A 71 13.40 9.02 23.20
N PHE A 72 14.45 9.80 22.93
CA PHE A 72 15.82 9.52 23.36
C PHE A 72 16.31 10.75 24.12
N LEU A 73 16.62 10.59 25.41
CA LEU A 73 17.26 11.66 26.18
C LEU A 73 18.76 11.72 25.82
N PRO A 74 19.32 12.91 25.53
CA PRO A 74 20.76 13.05 25.30
C PRO A 74 21.59 12.64 26.54
N GLU A 75 22.79 12.09 26.33
CA GLU A 75 23.67 11.56 27.39
C GLU A 75 24.12 12.58 28.45
N GLY A 76 23.91 13.88 28.23
CA GLY A 76 24.29 14.93 29.19
C GLY A 76 23.14 15.59 29.94
N VAL A 77 21.91 15.05 29.83
CA VAL A 77 20.80 15.45 30.71
C VAL A 77 20.98 14.78 32.07
N GLN A 78 21.15 15.59 33.12
CA GLN A 78 21.35 15.12 34.49
C GLN A 78 20.02 14.94 35.24
N ASP A 79 20.07 14.17 36.34
CA ASP A 79 18.92 14.01 37.24
C ASP A 79 18.49 15.36 37.81
N GLY A 80 17.19 15.65 37.73
CA GLY A 80 16.60 16.91 38.20
C GLY A 80 16.49 18.00 37.15
N GLU A 81 17.08 17.82 35.96
CA GLU A 81 16.93 18.78 34.86
C GLU A 81 15.55 18.68 34.18
N VAL A 82 15.03 19.84 33.75
CA VAL A 82 13.73 19.92 33.10
C VAL A 82 13.89 19.65 31.60
N VAL A 83 13.15 18.66 31.13
CA VAL A 83 13.03 18.29 29.71
C VAL A 83 11.60 18.55 29.24
N GLU A 84 11.44 19.25 28.13
CA GLU A 84 10.13 19.49 27.51
C GLU A 84 9.99 18.79 26.15
N LEU A 85 8.83 18.19 25.93
CA LEU A 85 8.42 17.55 24.68
C LEU A 85 7.23 18.32 24.13
N HIS A 86 7.44 19.04 23.04
CA HIS A 86 6.41 19.84 22.38
C HIS A 86 5.95 19.07 21.15
N ASP A 87 4.79 18.42 21.24
CA ASP A 87 4.23 17.55 20.22
C ASP A 87 3.01 18.16 19.52
N LEU A 88 2.71 17.67 18.33
CA LEU A 88 1.45 17.91 17.61
C LEU A 88 0.70 16.58 17.43
N TRP A 89 -0.63 16.59 17.55
CA TRP A 89 -1.44 15.38 17.33
C TRP A 89 -1.39 14.91 15.88
N GLN A 90 -0.95 13.67 15.62
CA GLN A 90 -0.93 13.11 14.26
C GLN A 90 -2.30 12.57 13.84
N SER A 91 -2.81 13.11 12.72
CA SER A 91 -4.10 12.71 12.16
C SER A 91 -3.98 11.59 11.12
N ALA A 92 -5.03 10.80 10.91
CA ALA A 92 -5.01 9.73 9.90
C ALA A 92 -4.77 10.27 8.48
N SER A 93 -5.26 11.46 8.16
CA SER A 93 -5.03 12.12 6.87
C SER A 93 -3.56 12.42 6.61
N GLU A 94 -2.82 12.83 7.65
CA GLU A 94 -1.39 13.12 7.56
C GLU A 94 -0.56 11.84 7.31
N THR A 95 -1.04 10.70 7.81
CA THR A 95 -0.36 9.42 7.60
C THR A 95 -0.50 8.85 6.19
N LEU A 96 -1.44 9.36 5.37
CA LEU A 96 -1.70 8.84 4.02
C LEU A 96 -0.45 8.90 3.14
N PHE A 97 0.33 9.98 3.26
CA PHE A 97 1.54 10.21 2.46
C PHE A 97 2.69 9.27 2.80
N TYR A 98 2.64 8.56 3.93
CA TYR A 98 3.63 7.55 4.32
C TYR A 98 3.24 6.14 3.89
N ARG A 99 2.03 5.95 3.33
CA ARG A 99 1.63 4.66 2.77
C ARG A 99 2.42 4.36 1.51
N SER A 100 2.64 3.07 1.24
CA SER A 100 3.40 2.60 0.06
C SER A 100 2.89 3.18 -1.26
N THR A 101 1.58 3.38 -1.42
CA THR A 101 1.02 4.03 -2.62
C THR A 101 1.58 5.42 -2.87
N PHE A 102 1.75 6.23 -1.81
CA PHE A 102 2.34 7.55 -1.96
C PHE A 102 3.87 7.47 -1.94
N LYS A 103 4.43 6.87 -0.90
CA LYS A 103 5.87 6.78 -0.67
C LYS A 103 6.62 6.08 -1.80
N ASN A 104 6.13 4.90 -2.22
CA ASN A 104 6.85 4.00 -3.13
C ASN A 104 6.38 4.13 -4.59
N VAL A 105 5.27 4.82 -4.87
CA VAL A 105 4.72 4.92 -6.23
C VAL A 105 4.59 6.39 -6.65
N ILE A 106 3.75 7.18 -5.98
CA ILE A 106 3.46 8.57 -6.42
C ILE A 106 4.66 9.51 -6.21
N PHE A 107 5.37 9.39 -5.09
CA PHE A 107 6.51 10.24 -4.74
C PHE A 107 7.86 9.63 -5.13
N LEU A 108 7.87 8.42 -5.70
CA LEU A 108 9.10 7.74 -6.07
C LEU A 108 9.74 8.41 -7.30
N LYS A 109 10.64 9.36 -7.05
CA LYS A 109 11.72 9.75 -7.96
C LYS A 109 13.00 9.80 -7.15
N GLY A 110 13.97 8.95 -7.48
CA GLY A 110 15.35 9.05 -6.97
C GLY A 110 15.62 8.60 -5.53
N TRP A 111 14.64 8.08 -4.77
CA TRP A 111 14.87 7.79 -3.36
C TRP A 111 15.67 6.50 -3.10
N SER A 112 16.76 6.65 -2.35
CA SER A 112 17.39 5.58 -1.56
C SER A 112 16.50 5.30 -0.35
N LEU A 113 15.99 4.07 -0.24
CA LEU A 113 15.07 3.62 0.82
C LEU A 113 15.72 3.51 2.21
N ASP A 114 17.03 3.71 2.34
CA ASP A 114 17.80 3.44 3.55
C ASP A 114 18.38 4.70 4.21
N LEU A 115 17.53 5.68 4.51
CA LEU A 115 17.92 6.83 5.34
C LEU A 115 16.96 7.03 6.51
N GLU A 116 16.70 5.97 7.28
CA GLU A 116 16.64 6.17 8.73
C GLU A 116 18.09 6.43 9.16
N THR A 117 18.49 7.71 9.20
CA THR A 117 19.76 8.03 9.86
C THR A 117 19.62 7.53 11.28
N PRO A 118 20.56 6.71 11.79
CA PRO A 118 20.56 6.37 13.21
C PRO A 118 20.51 7.69 13.98
N VAL A 119 19.56 7.80 14.91
CA VAL A 119 19.55 8.88 15.91
C VAL A 119 20.81 8.63 16.76
N GLY A 120 21.96 9.12 16.30
CA GLY A 120 23.25 8.56 16.68
C GLY A 120 24.39 9.54 16.41
N ALA A 121 24.37 10.63 17.17
CA ALA A 121 25.51 11.35 17.75
C ALA A 121 25.02 12.77 18.07
N PHE A 122 24.32 12.91 19.21
CA PHE A 122 24.04 14.24 19.75
C PHE A 122 25.38 14.92 20.06
N PRO A 123 25.54 16.24 19.80
CA PRO A 123 26.76 16.95 20.13
C PRO A 123 27.09 16.72 21.62
N THR A 124 28.24 16.09 21.87
CA THR A 124 28.68 15.62 23.19
C THR A 124 29.28 16.74 24.05
N LYS A 125 29.28 18.00 23.57
CA LYS A 125 29.95 19.12 24.22
C LYS A 125 28.95 20.17 24.71
N TYR A 126 28.68 20.09 26.01
CA TYR A 126 27.98 21.07 26.83
C TYR A 126 29.02 22.08 27.32
N GLU A 127 29.07 23.29 26.76
CA GLU A 127 30.13 24.25 27.12
C GLU A 127 29.64 25.49 27.90
N GLN A 128 28.35 25.63 28.24
CA GLN A 128 27.85 26.78 29.03
C GLN A 128 26.70 26.42 29.99
N GLU A 129 26.82 26.84 31.26
CA GLU A 129 25.85 26.58 32.35
C GLU A 129 24.45 27.13 32.02
N ASP A 130 24.36 28.25 31.29
CA ASP A 130 23.10 28.97 30.98
C ASP A 130 22.55 28.71 29.55
N THR A 131 22.69 27.49 29.03
CA THR A 131 22.19 27.15 27.69
C THR A 131 21.00 26.19 27.72
N VAL A 132 20.01 26.48 26.85
CA VAL A 132 18.87 25.62 26.52
C VAL A 132 19.11 25.00 25.14
N ILE A 133 19.01 23.69 25.04
CA ILE A 133 19.13 22.98 23.77
C ILE A 133 17.73 22.79 23.18
N VAL A 134 17.54 23.22 21.94
CA VAL A 134 16.29 23.02 21.20
C VAL A 134 16.55 22.10 20.01
N HIS A 135 15.83 20.99 19.97
CA HIS A 135 15.88 20.02 18.89
C HIS A 135 14.63 20.11 18.02
N PHE A 136 14.81 20.43 16.74
CA PHE A 136 13.73 20.51 15.76
C PHE A 136 13.58 19.17 15.03
N SER A 137 12.38 18.59 15.09
CA SER A 137 12.01 17.40 14.33
C SER A 137 10.85 17.73 13.40
N VAL A 138 11.11 17.68 12.09
CA VAL A 138 10.14 17.98 11.03
C VAL A 138 9.98 16.76 10.15
N SER A 139 8.73 16.40 9.86
CA SER A 139 8.43 15.28 8.98
C SER A 139 8.12 15.77 7.57
N PHE A 140 8.87 15.27 6.58
CA PHE A 140 8.73 15.71 5.20
C PHE A 140 8.63 14.53 4.24
N PRO A 141 7.41 14.07 3.90
CA PRO A 141 7.20 12.84 3.13
C PRO A 141 7.55 12.99 1.64
N ARG A 142 7.75 14.22 1.16
CA ARG A 142 7.99 14.55 -0.25
C ARG A 142 9.18 15.49 -0.36
N ILE A 143 10.40 14.95 -0.32
CA ILE A 143 11.59 15.74 -0.65
C ILE A 143 11.98 15.46 -2.10
N GLU A 144 12.03 16.49 -2.94
CA GLU A 144 12.59 16.34 -4.28
C GLU A 144 14.11 16.22 -4.21
N ASP A 145 14.70 15.41 -5.10
CA ASP A 145 16.15 15.28 -5.20
C ASP A 145 16.81 16.67 -5.27
N ASN A 146 17.90 16.84 -4.53
CA ASN A 146 18.57 18.13 -4.38
C ASN A 146 17.65 19.22 -3.80
N THR A 147 16.85 18.91 -2.79
CA THR A 147 16.20 19.90 -1.92
C THR A 147 16.78 19.80 -0.51
N SER A 148 16.95 20.95 0.16
CA SER A 148 17.40 21.06 1.54
C SER A 148 16.32 21.76 2.37
N VAL A 149 16.07 21.22 3.56
CA VAL A 149 15.19 21.87 4.54
C VAL A 149 16.05 22.69 5.49
N TYR A 150 15.65 23.95 5.72
CA TYR A 150 16.33 24.87 6.63
C TYR A 150 15.35 25.35 7.69
N VAL A 151 15.82 25.48 8.92
CA VAL A 151 15.09 26.14 10.02
C VAL A 151 15.62 27.56 10.14
N THR A 152 14.75 28.55 9.99
CA THR A 152 15.07 29.97 10.18
C THR A 152 14.07 30.63 11.13
N GLY A 153 14.49 31.69 11.80
CA GLY A 153 13.70 32.36 12.83
C GLY A 153 14.30 33.70 13.22
N SER A 154 13.65 34.39 14.16
CA SER A 154 14.03 35.74 14.60
C SER A 154 15.34 35.79 15.41
N SER A 155 15.79 34.67 15.97
CA SER A 155 17.02 34.61 16.76
C SER A 155 18.26 34.63 15.87
N ALA A 156 19.39 35.08 16.43
CA ALA A 156 20.68 35.10 15.73
C ALA A 156 21.13 33.70 15.30
N GLN A 157 20.87 32.68 16.12
CA GLN A 157 21.19 31.28 15.87
C GLN A 157 20.38 30.67 14.72
N LEU A 158 19.22 31.25 14.39
CA LEU A 158 18.36 30.84 13.28
C LEU A 158 18.42 31.84 12.10
N GLY A 159 19.41 32.72 12.10
CA GLY A 159 19.71 33.60 10.97
C GLY A 159 18.84 34.84 10.84
N GLN A 160 18.01 35.20 11.83
CA GLN A 160 17.16 36.41 11.80
C GLN A 160 16.30 36.52 10.53
N TRP A 161 15.65 35.43 10.15
CA TRP A 161 14.87 35.28 8.90
C TRP A 161 15.69 35.35 7.60
N ASN A 162 17.02 35.32 7.67
CA ASN A 162 17.90 35.15 6.52
C ASN A 162 18.14 33.66 6.23
N LEU A 163 17.76 33.23 5.03
CA LEU A 163 17.91 31.84 4.56
C LEU A 163 19.36 31.34 4.58
N GLN A 164 20.35 32.20 4.31
CA GLN A 164 21.77 31.80 4.33
C GLN A 164 22.29 31.59 5.76
N GLY A 165 21.64 32.20 6.76
CA GLY A 165 21.96 32.04 8.17
C GLY A 165 21.11 30.99 8.88
N GLY A 166 20.22 30.29 8.15
CA GLY A 166 19.36 29.26 8.71
C GLY A 166 20.11 27.98 9.06
N LEU A 167 19.58 27.23 10.02
CA LEU A 167 20.10 25.91 10.39
C LEU A 167 19.71 24.89 9.31
N LYS A 168 20.69 24.39 8.58
CA LYS A 168 20.49 23.35 7.56
C LYS A 168 20.22 22.00 8.21
N LEU A 169 19.06 21.40 7.93
CA LEU A 169 18.81 19.99 8.24
C LEU A 169 19.54 19.12 7.21
N SER A 170 19.92 17.89 7.57
CA SER A 170 20.69 17.01 6.68
C SER A 170 20.01 16.85 5.31
N HIS A 171 20.83 16.77 4.25
CA HIS A 171 20.56 16.82 2.78
C HIS A 171 20.91 18.16 2.12
N ALA A 172 21.46 18.09 0.90
CA ALA A 172 22.03 19.22 0.15
C ALA A 172 21.28 19.50 -1.16
N GLY A 173 20.82 20.73 -1.34
CA GLY A 173 20.28 21.26 -2.61
C GLY A 173 19.43 22.53 -2.43
N ASN A 174 18.49 22.78 -3.35
CA ASN A 174 17.58 23.92 -3.43
C ASN A 174 16.77 24.15 -2.14
N ILE A 175 16.41 25.40 -1.87
CA ILE A 175 15.75 25.83 -0.63
C ILE A 175 14.24 25.98 -0.89
N SER A 176 13.39 25.34 -0.08
CA SER A 176 11.94 25.57 -0.06
C SER A 176 11.50 26.27 1.23
N LEU A 177 10.46 27.10 1.13
CA LEU A 177 9.85 27.82 2.26
C LEU A 177 8.53 27.15 2.65
N GLU A 178 8.30 27.01 3.97
CA GLU A 178 7.04 26.52 4.51
C GLU A 178 5.90 27.52 4.24
N VAL A 179 4.70 27.01 3.91
CA VAL A 179 3.49 27.79 3.70
C VAL A 179 2.71 27.92 5.01
N GLY A 180 2.18 29.11 5.28
CA GLY A 180 1.28 29.37 6.41
C GLY A 180 1.90 30.29 7.46
N PRO A 181 1.27 30.40 8.65
CA PRO A 181 1.79 31.24 9.72
C PRO A 181 3.10 30.66 10.25
N GLN A 182 3.98 31.55 10.70
CA GLN A 182 5.23 31.22 11.37
C GLN A 182 4.97 30.33 12.59
N ARG A 183 5.87 29.40 12.85
CA ARG A 183 5.83 28.56 14.04
C ARG A 183 6.42 29.34 15.21
N GLU A 184 5.77 29.25 16.36
CA GLU A 184 6.17 29.96 17.57
C GLU A 184 6.75 28.96 18.59
N LEU A 185 7.92 29.28 19.12
CA LEU A 185 8.53 28.57 20.24
C LEU A 185 8.63 29.52 21.42
N TYR A 186 8.01 29.14 22.54
CA TYR A 186 8.08 29.88 23.79
C TYR A 186 9.02 29.16 24.74
N VAL A 187 10.09 29.85 25.15
CA VAL A 187 10.99 29.40 26.21
C VAL A 187 10.80 30.35 27.39
N ASP A 188 10.17 29.85 28.45
CA ASP A 188 10.09 30.60 29.70
C ASP A 188 11.46 30.57 30.38
N SER A 189 12.05 31.76 30.53
CA SER A 189 13.35 31.98 31.16
C SER A 189 13.21 32.70 32.51
N THR A 190 11.97 32.94 32.96
CA THR A 190 11.69 33.72 34.16
C THR A 190 11.37 32.87 35.39
N SER A 191 11.16 31.57 35.21
CA SER A 191 10.94 30.59 36.27
C SER A 191 12.24 29.88 36.68
N ASN A 192 12.31 29.43 37.93
CA ASN A 192 13.43 28.64 38.46
C ASN A 192 13.59 27.25 37.77
N ASP A 193 12.65 26.89 36.89
CA ASP A 193 12.57 25.60 36.19
C ASP A 193 12.84 25.77 34.69
N THR A 194 13.90 26.50 34.33
CA THR A 194 14.28 26.69 32.92
C THR A 194 14.66 25.33 32.29
N PRO A 195 14.04 24.94 31.16
CA PRO A 195 14.31 23.64 30.56
C PRO A 195 15.74 23.55 30.03
N LYS A 196 16.44 22.45 30.32
CA LYS A 196 17.76 22.19 29.73
C LYS A 196 17.66 21.70 28.29
N TYR A 197 16.59 20.98 27.98
CA TYR A 197 16.35 20.37 26.68
C TYR A 197 14.88 20.48 26.27
N ILE A 198 14.64 20.94 25.05
CA ILE A 198 13.33 20.99 24.41
C ILE A 198 13.39 20.17 23.11
N SER A 199 12.56 19.15 23.02
CA SER A 199 12.31 18.43 21.76
C SER A 199 11.01 18.95 21.15
N LEU A 200 11.11 19.57 19.98
CA LEU A 200 9.99 20.12 19.24
C LEU A 200 9.64 19.23 18.04
N SER A 201 8.49 18.57 18.09
CA SER A 201 7.90 17.82 16.98
C SER A 201 6.92 18.72 16.21
N ASP A 202 7.42 19.30 15.11
CA ASP A 202 6.69 20.28 14.32
C ASP A 202 5.72 19.65 13.30
N GLY A 203 5.53 18.34 13.36
CA GLY A 203 4.61 17.61 12.48
C GLY A 203 5.04 17.66 11.01
N ILE A 204 4.06 17.65 10.10
CA ILE A 204 4.32 17.69 8.66
C ILE A 204 4.70 19.11 8.22
N PHE A 205 5.76 19.23 7.43
CA PHE A 205 6.13 20.48 6.77
C PHE A 205 4.97 20.97 5.90
N ARG A 206 4.45 22.17 6.18
CA ARG A 206 3.24 22.70 5.53
C ARG A 206 3.57 23.16 4.10
N GLU A 207 3.37 22.29 3.13
CA GLU A 207 3.44 22.64 1.71
C GLU A 207 2.04 22.79 1.10
N LEU A 208 2.02 23.25 -0.15
CA LEU A 208 0.82 23.13 -0.97
C LEU A 208 0.42 21.65 -1.04
N ALA A 209 -0.84 21.37 -0.71
CA ALA A 209 -1.38 20.02 -0.75
C ALA A 209 -1.12 19.37 -2.11
N TRP A 210 -0.67 18.11 -2.11
CA TRP A 210 -0.50 17.35 -3.34
C TRP A 210 -1.83 17.27 -4.11
N LYS A 211 -1.77 17.56 -5.41
CA LYS A 211 -2.90 17.46 -6.33
C LYS A 211 -2.52 16.46 -7.41
N GLY A 212 -3.37 15.46 -7.59
CA GLY A 212 -3.26 14.51 -8.68
C GLY A 212 -4.58 14.38 -9.42
N ALA A 213 -4.49 13.95 -10.66
CA ALA A 213 -5.61 13.51 -11.46
C ALA A 213 -5.46 12.02 -11.75
N GLY A 214 -6.58 11.32 -11.91
CA GLY A 214 -6.61 9.93 -12.32
C GLY A 214 -7.71 9.67 -13.33
N VAL A 215 -7.63 8.52 -13.98
CA VAL A 215 -8.63 8.04 -14.93
C VAL A 215 -9.32 6.80 -14.35
N ALA A 216 -10.65 6.78 -14.41
CA ALA A 216 -11.44 5.59 -14.09
C ALA A 216 -11.96 4.98 -15.38
N ILE A 217 -11.56 3.74 -15.68
CA ILE A 217 -11.85 3.08 -16.95
C ILE A 217 -12.14 1.58 -16.77
N PRO A 218 -13.24 1.06 -17.34
CA PRO A 218 -13.47 -0.38 -17.37
C PRO A 218 -12.50 -1.07 -18.32
N MET A 219 -11.87 -2.17 -17.86
CA MET A 219 -10.92 -2.95 -18.67
C MET A 219 -11.53 -3.39 -20.01
N PHE A 220 -12.79 -3.83 -20.01
CA PHE A 220 -13.47 -4.27 -21.23
C PHE A 220 -13.64 -3.16 -22.29
N SER A 221 -13.53 -1.89 -21.92
CA SER A 221 -13.69 -0.74 -22.83
C SER A 221 -12.39 -0.28 -23.48
N VAL A 222 -11.24 -0.73 -22.97
CA VAL A 222 -9.94 -0.40 -23.56
C VAL A 222 -9.86 -1.02 -24.95
N ARG A 223 -9.26 -0.28 -25.89
CA ARG A 223 -9.00 -0.74 -27.25
C ARG A 223 -7.51 -0.62 -27.56
N SER A 224 -6.95 -1.60 -28.25
CA SER A 224 -5.59 -1.54 -28.77
C SER A 224 -5.46 -2.25 -30.11
N GLU A 225 -4.37 -1.96 -30.84
CA GLU A 225 -4.08 -2.60 -32.12
C GLU A 225 -3.93 -4.12 -32.02
N GLU A 226 -3.69 -4.68 -30.83
CA GLU A 226 -3.47 -6.11 -30.60
C GLU A 226 -4.65 -6.80 -29.89
N ASP A 227 -5.67 -6.05 -29.47
CA ASP A 227 -6.82 -6.63 -28.78
C ASP A 227 -7.63 -7.59 -29.67
N LEU A 228 -8.46 -8.41 -29.02
CA LEU A 228 -9.38 -9.33 -29.69
C LEU A 228 -10.84 -8.96 -29.38
N GLY A 229 -11.24 -7.72 -29.70
CA GLY A 229 -12.62 -7.25 -29.54
C GLY A 229 -13.00 -6.83 -28.12
N VAL A 230 -12.04 -6.84 -27.19
CA VAL A 230 -12.17 -6.38 -25.79
C VAL A 230 -10.78 -6.01 -25.25
N GLY A 231 -10.69 -4.99 -24.40
CA GLY A 231 -9.43 -4.66 -23.74
C GLY A 231 -8.91 -5.82 -22.87
N GLU A 232 -7.60 -6.04 -22.86
CA GLU A 232 -6.96 -7.20 -22.23
C GLU A 232 -5.88 -6.78 -21.21
N PHE A 233 -5.39 -7.70 -20.38
CA PHE A 233 -4.41 -7.39 -19.35
C PHE A 233 -3.10 -6.80 -19.88
N LEU A 234 -2.70 -7.15 -21.11
CA LEU A 234 -1.51 -6.59 -21.72
C LEU A 234 -1.73 -5.16 -22.24
N ASP A 235 -2.98 -4.72 -22.42
CA ASP A 235 -3.31 -3.33 -22.74
C ASP A 235 -3.19 -2.40 -21.54
N LEU A 236 -3.16 -2.94 -20.32
CA LEU A 236 -2.92 -2.11 -19.12
C LEU A 236 -1.57 -1.41 -19.19
N LYS A 237 -0.57 -2.01 -19.84
CA LYS A 237 0.73 -1.35 -20.07
C LYS A 237 0.55 -0.09 -20.92
N LEU A 238 -0.16 -0.21 -22.05
CA LEU A 238 -0.44 0.90 -22.95
C LEU A 238 -1.29 1.99 -22.28
N LEU A 239 -2.27 1.57 -21.47
CA LEU A 239 -3.11 2.50 -20.70
C LEU A 239 -2.28 3.25 -19.64
N VAL A 240 -1.34 2.58 -18.98
CA VAL A 240 -0.42 3.21 -18.02
C VAL A 240 0.53 4.17 -18.73
N ASP A 241 1.13 3.77 -19.86
CA ASP A 241 2.00 4.63 -20.65
C ASP A 241 1.25 5.91 -21.08
N TRP A 242 0.03 5.75 -21.62
CA TRP A 242 -0.85 6.87 -21.96
C TRP A 242 -1.21 7.74 -20.75
N ALA A 243 -1.48 7.12 -19.59
CA ALA A 243 -1.84 7.84 -18.38
C ALA A 243 -0.67 8.72 -17.90
N VAL A 244 0.56 8.18 -17.92
CA VAL A 244 1.78 8.90 -17.58
C VAL A 244 2.01 10.07 -18.55
N ASP A 245 1.91 9.83 -19.86
CA ASP A 245 2.08 10.86 -20.89
C ASP A 245 1.02 11.96 -20.79
N SER A 246 -0.17 11.64 -20.29
CA SER A 246 -1.27 12.57 -20.05
C SER A 246 -1.19 13.31 -18.70
N GLY A 247 -0.20 13.01 -17.86
CA GLY A 247 -0.04 13.60 -16.53
C GLY A 247 -0.98 13.05 -15.45
N PHE A 248 -1.61 11.90 -15.70
CA PHE A 248 -2.37 11.18 -14.67
C PHE A 248 -1.43 10.45 -13.71
N HIS A 249 -1.88 10.33 -12.46
CA HIS A 249 -1.13 9.72 -11.36
C HIS A 249 -1.77 8.41 -10.87
N LEU A 250 -2.97 8.10 -11.38
CA LEU A 250 -3.78 6.96 -10.96
C LEU A 250 -4.61 6.43 -12.13
N VAL A 251 -4.59 5.11 -12.31
CA VAL A 251 -5.55 4.37 -13.14
C VAL A 251 -6.42 3.56 -12.20
N GLN A 252 -7.72 3.80 -12.24
CA GLN A 252 -8.73 3.03 -11.51
C GLN A 252 -9.47 2.12 -12.50
N LEU A 253 -9.51 0.83 -12.20
CA LEU A 253 -10.29 -0.14 -12.96
C LEU A 253 -11.59 -0.48 -12.24
N LEU A 254 -12.62 -0.87 -13.01
CA LEU A 254 -13.70 -1.68 -12.46
C LEU A 254 -13.17 -3.07 -12.05
N PRO A 255 -13.90 -3.84 -11.23
CA PRO A 255 -13.49 -5.20 -10.89
C PRO A 255 -13.17 -6.04 -12.14
N ILE A 256 -12.02 -6.69 -12.13
CA ILE A 256 -11.49 -7.51 -13.24
C ILE A 256 -11.60 -9.02 -12.94
N ASN A 257 -12.38 -9.34 -11.92
CA ASN A 257 -12.57 -10.67 -11.39
C ASN A 257 -13.46 -11.52 -12.28
N ASP A 258 -13.29 -12.84 -12.21
CA ASP A 258 -14.11 -13.77 -12.96
C ASP A 258 -15.57 -13.71 -12.50
N THR A 259 -16.46 -13.49 -13.46
CA THR A 259 -17.91 -13.41 -13.32
C THR A 259 -18.60 -14.46 -14.19
N SER A 260 -17.84 -15.36 -14.84
CA SER A 260 -18.32 -16.33 -15.83
C SER A 260 -19.15 -17.45 -15.18
N VAL A 261 -20.39 -17.14 -14.84
CA VAL A 261 -21.32 -18.00 -14.10
C VAL A 261 -22.08 -18.92 -15.06
N ASN A 262 -22.60 -18.39 -16.15
CA ASN A 262 -23.38 -19.10 -17.17
C ASN A 262 -22.74 -19.08 -18.57
N GLY A 263 -21.69 -18.28 -18.77
CA GLY A 263 -21.04 -18.06 -20.06
C GLY A 263 -21.84 -17.17 -21.01
N VAL A 264 -22.77 -16.36 -20.49
CA VAL A 264 -23.66 -15.48 -21.28
C VAL A 264 -23.42 -14.02 -20.93
N TRP A 265 -23.90 -13.09 -21.76
CA TRP A 265 -23.63 -11.66 -21.60
C TRP A 265 -24.04 -11.08 -20.23
N TRP A 266 -25.00 -11.69 -19.51
CA TRP A 266 -25.38 -11.29 -18.15
C TRP A 266 -24.21 -11.36 -17.16
N ASP A 267 -23.24 -12.25 -17.43
CA ASP A 267 -22.01 -12.40 -16.67
C ASP A 267 -21.04 -11.24 -16.91
N SER A 268 -21.27 -10.36 -17.88
CA SER A 268 -20.42 -9.18 -18.11
C SER A 268 -20.49 -8.15 -16.98
N TYR A 269 -21.44 -8.27 -16.04
CA TYR A 269 -21.58 -7.34 -14.92
C TYR A 269 -20.44 -7.51 -13.90
N PRO A 270 -19.51 -6.54 -13.77
CA PRO A 270 -18.26 -6.71 -13.01
C PRO A 270 -18.44 -6.98 -11.51
N TYR A 271 -19.62 -6.68 -10.96
CA TYR A 271 -19.91 -6.82 -9.53
C TYR A 271 -20.61 -8.15 -9.17
N SER A 272 -20.86 -9.03 -10.14
CA SER A 272 -21.38 -10.39 -9.91
C SER A 272 -20.25 -11.42 -9.96
N SER A 273 -19.21 -11.20 -9.13
CA SER A 273 -18.01 -12.04 -9.16
C SER A 273 -18.32 -13.47 -8.71
N LEU A 274 -17.95 -14.44 -9.54
CA LEU A 274 -17.85 -15.85 -9.18
C LEU A 274 -16.70 -16.07 -8.18
N SER A 275 -15.62 -15.29 -8.30
CA SER A 275 -14.47 -15.35 -7.39
C SER A 275 -13.84 -13.98 -7.18
N VAL A 276 -13.58 -13.61 -5.93
CA VAL A 276 -12.89 -12.37 -5.55
C VAL A 276 -11.37 -12.42 -5.76
N VAL A 277 -10.82 -13.57 -6.17
CA VAL A 277 -9.37 -13.76 -6.40
C VAL A 277 -9.01 -14.20 -7.83
N ALA A 278 -9.94 -14.85 -8.54
CA ALA A 278 -9.71 -15.29 -9.90
C ALA A 278 -9.94 -14.11 -10.87
N LEU A 279 -9.05 -14.00 -11.86
CA LEU A 279 -9.12 -12.96 -12.89
C LEU A 279 -9.97 -13.45 -14.07
N HIS A 280 -10.74 -12.54 -14.67
CA HIS A 280 -11.68 -12.90 -15.72
C HIS A 280 -10.93 -13.34 -17.00
N PRO A 281 -11.25 -14.52 -17.57
CA PRO A 281 -10.62 -14.97 -18.81
C PRO A 281 -10.90 -14.11 -20.04
N LEU A 282 -11.91 -13.23 -20.00
CA LEU A 282 -12.21 -12.28 -21.07
C LEU A 282 -11.00 -11.36 -21.36
N TYR A 283 -10.19 -11.07 -20.34
CA TYR A 283 -9.06 -10.15 -20.45
C TYR A 283 -7.73 -10.85 -20.83
N LEU A 284 -7.79 -12.13 -21.22
CA LEU A 284 -6.62 -12.89 -21.68
C LEU A 284 -6.17 -12.44 -23.07
N ARG A 285 -4.87 -12.19 -23.26
CA ARG A 285 -4.24 -12.01 -24.58
C ARG A 285 -3.79 -13.36 -25.13
N VAL A 286 -4.53 -13.91 -26.08
CA VAL A 286 -4.27 -15.26 -26.61
C VAL A 286 -2.98 -15.35 -27.44
N GLN A 287 -2.58 -14.25 -28.07
CA GLN A 287 -1.36 -14.10 -28.86
C GLN A 287 -0.10 -14.28 -28.02
N ALA A 288 -0.18 -14.03 -26.70
CA ALA A 288 0.96 -14.11 -25.80
C ALA A 288 1.13 -15.54 -25.21
N LEU A 289 0.11 -16.40 -25.32
CA LEU A 289 0.06 -17.68 -24.61
C LEU A 289 1.22 -18.63 -24.94
N SER A 290 1.72 -18.54 -26.17
CA SER A 290 2.83 -19.36 -26.66
C SER A 290 3.70 -18.57 -27.64
N LYS A 291 4.98 -18.92 -27.73
CA LYS A 291 5.88 -18.42 -28.78
C LYS A 291 5.71 -19.17 -30.10
N ASP A 292 5.22 -20.40 -30.04
CA ASP A 292 5.16 -21.37 -31.14
C ASP A 292 3.71 -21.64 -31.58
N ILE A 293 2.89 -20.58 -31.64
CA ILE A 293 1.50 -20.68 -32.13
C ILE A 293 1.48 -21.13 -33.60
N SER A 294 0.73 -22.20 -33.89
CA SER A 294 0.60 -22.75 -35.24
C SER A 294 0.00 -21.75 -36.23
N LYS A 295 0.21 -21.96 -37.54
CA LYS A 295 -0.32 -21.06 -38.57
C LYS A 295 -1.85 -21.04 -38.57
N GLU A 296 -2.47 -22.18 -38.28
CA GLU A 296 -3.93 -22.33 -38.22
C GLU A 296 -4.52 -21.50 -37.08
N ILE A 297 -3.92 -21.55 -35.88
CA ILE A 297 -4.37 -20.76 -34.73
C ILE A 297 -4.10 -19.26 -34.96
N LYS A 298 -2.98 -18.90 -35.60
CA LYS A 298 -2.71 -17.51 -35.98
C LYS A 298 -3.77 -16.96 -36.93
N GLN A 299 -4.18 -17.75 -37.93
CA GLN A 299 -5.26 -17.34 -38.84
C GLN A 299 -6.59 -17.20 -38.09
N GLU A 300 -6.92 -18.16 -37.22
CA GLU A 300 -8.13 -18.08 -36.38
C GLU A 300 -8.16 -16.82 -35.50
N ILE A 301 -7.02 -16.41 -34.94
CA ILE A 301 -6.89 -15.14 -34.20
C ILE A 301 -7.14 -13.94 -35.10
N MET A 302 -6.55 -13.90 -36.31
CA MET A 302 -6.73 -12.79 -37.25
C MET A 302 -8.19 -12.65 -37.72
N ASP A 303 -8.83 -13.77 -38.09
CA ASP A 303 -10.23 -13.79 -38.51
C ASP A 303 -11.15 -13.36 -37.36
N ALA A 304 -10.86 -13.79 -36.13
CA ALA A 304 -11.59 -13.37 -34.94
C ALA A 304 -11.39 -11.89 -34.63
N LYS A 305 -10.18 -11.34 -34.84
CA LYS A 305 -9.90 -9.92 -34.65
C LYS A 305 -10.74 -9.06 -35.57
N GLU A 306 -10.75 -9.35 -36.86
CA GLU A 306 -11.57 -8.60 -37.84
C GLU A 306 -13.05 -8.69 -37.51
N ARG A 307 -13.54 -9.89 -37.13
CA ARG A 307 -14.95 -10.11 -36.82
C ARG A 307 -15.40 -9.45 -35.51
N LEU A 308 -14.54 -9.38 -34.50
CA LEU A 308 -14.88 -8.89 -33.15
C LEU A 308 -14.50 -7.42 -32.95
N ASP A 309 -13.88 -6.76 -33.94
CA ASP A 309 -13.60 -5.33 -33.93
C ASP A 309 -14.89 -4.51 -34.14
N GLY A 310 -15.71 -4.49 -33.09
CA GLY A 310 -16.98 -3.81 -33.05
C GLY A 310 -17.01 -2.65 -32.06
N LYS A 311 -17.98 -1.74 -32.26
CA LYS A 311 -18.26 -0.62 -31.35
C LYS A 311 -18.64 -1.10 -29.94
N ALA A 312 -19.37 -2.20 -29.84
CA ALA A 312 -19.72 -2.85 -28.59
C ALA A 312 -18.93 -4.15 -28.44
N VAL A 313 -18.62 -4.53 -27.21
CA VAL A 313 -17.98 -5.82 -26.92
C VAL A 313 -19.00 -6.93 -27.13
N ASP A 314 -18.72 -7.84 -28.06
CA ASP A 314 -19.44 -9.10 -28.17
C ASP A 314 -18.88 -10.07 -27.12
N TYR A 315 -19.43 -10.00 -25.90
CA TYR A 315 -18.93 -10.73 -24.73
C TYR A 315 -18.86 -12.24 -24.98
N GLU A 316 -19.94 -12.83 -25.49
CA GLU A 316 -20.08 -14.28 -25.63
C GLU A 316 -19.14 -14.80 -26.71
N ALA A 317 -19.10 -14.16 -27.88
CA ALA A 317 -18.23 -14.58 -28.97
C ALA A 317 -16.75 -14.38 -28.61
N THR A 318 -16.42 -13.30 -27.91
CA THR A 318 -15.05 -13.00 -27.47
C THR A 318 -14.57 -13.99 -26.41
N LEU A 319 -15.40 -14.27 -25.40
CA LEU A 319 -15.06 -15.24 -24.37
C LEU A 319 -14.90 -16.63 -24.99
N ALA A 320 -15.86 -17.07 -25.81
CA ALA A 320 -15.84 -18.39 -26.43
C ALA A 320 -14.58 -18.61 -27.30
N ILE A 321 -14.22 -17.64 -28.16
CA ILE A 321 -13.05 -17.79 -29.02
C ILE A 321 -11.75 -17.81 -28.23
N LYS A 322 -11.63 -16.97 -27.18
CA LYS A 322 -10.43 -16.93 -26.33
C LYS A 322 -10.24 -18.24 -25.59
N LEU A 323 -11.31 -18.78 -24.99
CA LEU A 323 -11.26 -20.06 -24.31
C LEU A 323 -10.94 -21.21 -25.29
N SER A 324 -11.51 -21.19 -26.51
CA SER A 324 -11.21 -22.15 -27.57
C SER A 324 -9.72 -22.15 -27.96
N ILE A 325 -9.15 -20.97 -28.25
CA ILE A 325 -7.74 -20.81 -28.63
C ILE A 325 -6.82 -21.23 -27.47
N ALA A 326 -7.11 -20.79 -26.25
CA ALA A 326 -6.34 -21.17 -25.07
C ALA A 326 -6.32 -22.69 -24.86
N LYS A 327 -7.46 -23.36 -25.07
CA LYS A 327 -7.56 -24.83 -25.03
C LYS A 327 -6.68 -25.49 -26.09
N LYS A 328 -6.73 -25.01 -27.34
CA LYS A 328 -5.94 -25.55 -28.46
C LYS A 328 -4.45 -25.43 -28.17
N ILE A 329 -3.97 -24.26 -27.74
CA ILE A 329 -2.57 -24.04 -27.38
C ILE A 329 -2.15 -24.97 -26.22
N PHE A 330 -2.94 -25.00 -25.15
CA PHE A 330 -2.64 -25.85 -24.00
C PHE A 330 -2.62 -27.33 -24.36
N SER A 331 -3.49 -27.80 -25.26
CA SER A 331 -3.51 -29.22 -25.67
C SER A 331 -2.22 -29.68 -26.34
N VAL A 332 -1.46 -28.76 -26.94
CA VAL A 332 -0.16 -29.03 -27.57
C VAL A 332 0.98 -28.90 -26.57
N GLU A 333 0.90 -27.92 -25.66
CA GLU A 333 2.03 -27.55 -24.79
C GLU A 333 1.93 -28.10 -23.36
N ASN A 334 0.84 -28.79 -23.00
CA ASN A 334 0.52 -29.19 -21.64
C ASN A 334 1.69 -29.84 -20.90
N ASP A 335 2.37 -30.83 -21.49
CA ASP A 335 3.47 -31.55 -20.86
C ASP A 335 4.63 -30.60 -20.54
N SER A 336 4.97 -29.72 -21.48
CA SER A 336 6.04 -28.73 -21.30
C SER A 336 5.70 -27.69 -20.22
N VAL A 337 4.45 -27.23 -20.19
CA VAL A 337 3.97 -26.22 -19.24
C VAL A 337 3.91 -26.81 -17.82
N LEU A 338 3.29 -27.97 -17.66
CA LEU A 338 3.04 -28.60 -16.36
C LEU A 338 4.32 -29.13 -15.71
N THR A 339 5.33 -29.49 -16.51
CA THR A 339 6.64 -29.91 -15.99
C THR A 339 7.55 -28.74 -15.65
N SER A 340 7.26 -27.54 -16.17
CA SER A 340 8.08 -26.33 -15.96
C SER A 340 8.18 -25.93 -14.48
N SER A 341 9.34 -25.42 -14.09
CA SER A 341 9.57 -24.89 -12.74
C SER A 341 8.70 -23.66 -12.45
N ALA A 342 8.46 -22.81 -13.45
CA ALA A 342 7.61 -21.63 -13.35
C ALA A 342 6.17 -21.99 -12.99
N PHE A 343 5.58 -22.97 -13.69
CA PHE A 343 4.24 -23.45 -13.41
C PHE A 343 4.15 -24.06 -12.00
N LYS A 344 5.08 -24.96 -11.65
CA LYS A 344 5.09 -25.61 -10.33
C LYS A 344 5.16 -24.61 -9.19
N LYS A 345 5.98 -23.55 -9.34
CA LYS A 345 6.07 -22.47 -8.37
C LYS A 345 4.74 -21.73 -8.22
N ILE A 346 4.18 -21.20 -9.32
CA ILE A 346 2.91 -20.46 -9.28
C ILE A 346 1.78 -21.32 -8.72
N PHE A 347 1.72 -22.59 -9.13
CA PHE A 347 0.71 -23.51 -8.63
C PHE A 347 0.83 -23.71 -7.12
N SER A 348 2.05 -23.95 -6.61
CA SER A 348 2.28 -24.14 -5.17
C SER A 348 1.94 -22.90 -4.33
N GLU A 349 2.18 -21.69 -4.87
CA GLU A 349 1.87 -20.43 -4.19
C GLU A 349 0.36 -20.13 -4.15
N ASN A 350 -0.43 -20.76 -5.02
CA ASN A 350 -1.85 -20.44 -5.22
C ASN A 350 -2.79 -21.63 -4.97
N GLU A 351 -2.24 -22.79 -4.61
CA GLU A 351 -2.96 -24.07 -4.56
C GLU A 351 -4.24 -24.01 -3.72
N GLU A 352 -4.20 -23.28 -2.60
CA GLU A 352 -5.29 -23.19 -1.62
C GLU A 352 -6.59 -22.67 -2.23
N TRP A 353 -6.53 -21.61 -3.04
CA TRP A 353 -7.70 -21.04 -3.70
C TRP A 353 -7.89 -21.59 -5.12
N LEU A 354 -6.79 -21.94 -5.80
CA LEU A 354 -6.83 -22.38 -7.20
C LEU A 354 -7.48 -23.76 -7.33
N LYS A 355 -7.20 -24.71 -6.43
CA LYS A 355 -7.83 -26.04 -6.46
C LYS A 355 -9.36 -26.01 -6.28
N PRO A 356 -9.93 -25.35 -5.26
CA PRO A 356 -11.38 -25.29 -5.12
C PRO A 356 -12.03 -24.50 -6.26
N TYR A 357 -11.41 -23.42 -6.74
CA TYR A 357 -11.89 -22.68 -7.91
C TYR A 357 -11.92 -23.55 -9.17
N ALA A 358 -10.85 -24.29 -9.44
CA ALA A 358 -10.74 -25.23 -10.54
C ALA A 358 -11.80 -26.33 -10.48
N ALA A 359 -11.98 -26.92 -9.29
CA ALA A 359 -13.02 -27.91 -9.04
C ALA A 359 -14.41 -27.35 -9.27
N PHE A 360 -14.69 -26.12 -8.81
CA PHE A 360 -15.95 -25.44 -9.02
C PHE A 360 -16.25 -25.27 -10.52
N CYS A 361 -15.29 -24.73 -11.28
CA CYS A 361 -15.45 -24.55 -12.73
C CYS A 361 -15.70 -25.88 -13.44
N PHE A 362 -14.93 -26.91 -13.10
CA PHE A 362 -15.12 -28.26 -13.64
C PHE A 362 -16.51 -28.83 -13.32
N LEU A 363 -16.96 -28.74 -12.06
CA LEU A 363 -18.26 -29.27 -11.65
C LEU A 363 -19.41 -28.49 -12.27
N ARG A 364 -19.31 -27.15 -12.34
CA ARG A 364 -20.26 -26.30 -13.05
C ARG A 364 -20.40 -26.73 -14.50
N ASP A 365 -19.28 -26.91 -15.21
CA ASP A 365 -19.28 -27.29 -16.63
C ASP A 365 -19.75 -28.73 -16.82
N PHE A 366 -19.43 -29.64 -15.89
CA PHE A 366 -19.81 -31.05 -15.95
C PHE A 366 -21.30 -31.29 -15.68
N PHE A 367 -21.88 -30.56 -14.72
CA PHE A 367 -23.30 -30.66 -14.37
C PHE A 367 -24.17 -29.64 -15.12
N GLU A 368 -23.57 -28.73 -15.88
CA GLU A 368 -24.24 -27.64 -16.61
C GLU A 368 -25.14 -26.77 -15.70
N THR A 369 -24.80 -26.67 -14.42
CA THR A 369 -25.56 -25.91 -13.42
C THR A 369 -24.68 -25.41 -12.29
N LEU A 370 -25.04 -24.27 -11.72
CA LEU A 370 -24.41 -23.65 -10.55
C LEU A 370 -25.07 -24.04 -9.23
N ASP A 371 -26.25 -24.65 -9.33
CA ASP A 371 -26.94 -25.19 -8.18
C ASP A 371 -26.17 -26.41 -7.67
N HIS A 372 -25.26 -26.15 -6.73
CA HIS A 372 -24.40 -27.19 -6.16
C HIS A 372 -25.21 -28.30 -5.50
N SER A 373 -26.47 -28.06 -5.08
CA SER A 373 -27.33 -29.14 -4.57
C SER A 373 -27.57 -30.24 -5.61
N GLN A 374 -27.44 -29.93 -6.91
CA GLN A 374 -27.59 -30.86 -8.02
C GLN A 374 -26.31 -31.62 -8.38
N TRP A 375 -25.17 -31.31 -7.74
CA TRP A 375 -23.88 -31.97 -8.02
C TRP A 375 -23.71 -33.34 -7.33
N GLY A 376 -24.80 -33.90 -6.80
CA GLY A 376 -24.82 -35.18 -6.12
C GLY A 376 -23.86 -35.23 -4.94
N ARG A 377 -22.89 -36.15 -4.96
CA ARG A 377 -21.87 -36.30 -3.90
C ARG A 377 -20.93 -35.10 -3.72
N PHE A 378 -20.92 -34.17 -4.68
CA PHE A 378 -20.10 -32.96 -4.64
C PHE A 378 -20.89 -31.73 -4.17
N SER A 379 -22.15 -31.90 -3.77
CA SER A 379 -23.01 -30.80 -3.29
C SER A 379 -22.54 -30.14 -2.00
N GLN A 380 -21.79 -30.88 -1.17
CA GLN A 380 -21.15 -30.34 0.02
C GLN A 380 -19.64 -30.34 -0.15
N PHE A 381 -19.04 -29.17 0.11
CA PHE A 381 -17.60 -29.03 0.07
C PHE A 381 -16.94 -29.80 1.23
N SER A 382 -15.93 -30.59 0.91
CA SER A 382 -14.98 -31.11 1.89
C SER A 382 -13.58 -31.19 1.28
N LYS A 383 -12.55 -31.01 2.12
CA LYS A 383 -11.15 -31.16 1.69
C LYS A 383 -10.87 -32.57 1.16
N GLU A 384 -11.58 -33.57 1.66
CA GLU A 384 -11.48 -34.96 1.21
C GLU A 384 -12.10 -35.15 -0.18
N SER A 385 -13.31 -34.64 -0.42
CA SER A 385 -13.97 -34.66 -1.73
C SER A 385 -13.12 -33.96 -2.79
N LEU A 386 -12.52 -32.81 -2.44
CA LEU A 386 -11.58 -32.10 -3.30
C LEU A 386 -10.34 -32.93 -3.60
N ARG A 387 -9.71 -33.52 -2.58
CA ARG A 387 -8.54 -34.40 -2.76
C ARG A 387 -8.87 -35.59 -3.65
N ASN A 388 -10.01 -36.24 -3.42
CA ASN A 388 -10.47 -37.38 -4.19
C ASN A 388 -10.78 -37.00 -5.65
N LEU A 389 -11.33 -35.80 -5.89
CA LEU A 389 -11.56 -35.27 -7.23
C LEU A 389 -10.25 -35.15 -8.01
N PHE A 390 -9.22 -34.54 -7.39
CA PHE A 390 -7.89 -34.38 -7.99
C PHE A 390 -7.07 -35.68 -8.07
N GLN A 391 -7.40 -36.71 -7.29
CA GLN A 391 -6.77 -38.04 -7.38
C GLN A 391 -7.42 -38.92 -8.46
N ARG A 392 -8.75 -38.87 -8.60
CA ARG A 392 -9.51 -39.73 -9.52
C ARG A 392 -9.56 -39.19 -10.94
N ILE A 393 -9.67 -37.86 -11.09
CA ILE A 393 -9.44 -37.24 -12.38
C ILE A 393 -7.93 -37.25 -12.56
N LEU A 394 -7.44 -38.19 -13.39
CA LEU A 394 -6.02 -38.42 -13.63
C LEU A 394 -5.24 -37.11 -13.60
N PHE A 395 -4.14 -37.16 -12.86
CA PHE A 395 -3.02 -36.23 -12.90
C PHE A 395 -3.09 -35.30 -14.13
N THR A 396 -3.32 -34.02 -13.85
CA THR A 396 -2.91 -32.86 -14.68
C THR A 396 -3.65 -32.50 -15.97
N MET A 397 -4.42 -33.35 -16.67
CA MET A 397 -4.90 -32.97 -18.01
C MET A 397 -6.28 -32.31 -18.04
N THR A 398 -7.32 -32.92 -17.46
CA THR A 398 -8.71 -32.49 -17.74
C THR A 398 -9.18 -31.30 -16.90
N ILE A 399 -8.74 -31.20 -15.64
CA ILE A 399 -9.06 -30.04 -14.79
C ILE A 399 -8.34 -28.81 -15.33
N PHE A 400 -7.03 -28.90 -15.60
CA PHE A 400 -6.22 -27.78 -16.14
C PHE A 400 -6.47 -27.49 -17.62
N ALA A 401 -7.06 -28.42 -18.38
CA ALA A 401 -7.58 -28.15 -19.72
C ALA A 401 -8.84 -27.27 -19.70
N SER A 402 -9.37 -26.89 -18.53
CA SER A 402 -10.27 -25.76 -18.42
C SER A 402 -9.51 -24.50 -18.88
N PRO A 403 -9.92 -23.89 -20.00
CA PRO A 403 -9.26 -22.71 -20.55
C PRO A 403 -9.16 -21.57 -19.52
N THR A 404 -10.09 -21.56 -18.57
CA THR A 404 -10.16 -20.66 -17.42
C THR A 404 -8.96 -20.80 -16.48
N ILE A 405 -8.50 -22.02 -16.20
CA ILE A 405 -7.35 -22.26 -15.31
C ILE A 405 -6.04 -21.90 -15.98
N PHE A 406 -5.87 -22.23 -17.26
CA PHE A 406 -4.70 -21.78 -18.03
C PHE A 406 -4.70 -20.25 -18.18
N SER A 407 -5.85 -19.64 -18.46
CA SER A 407 -6.02 -18.18 -18.46
C SER A 407 -5.62 -17.57 -17.13
N ILE A 408 -6.05 -18.15 -16.01
CA ILE A 408 -5.74 -17.66 -14.68
C ILE A 408 -4.25 -17.85 -14.35
N ILE A 409 -3.65 -18.99 -14.64
CA ILE A 409 -2.23 -19.25 -14.35
C ILE A 409 -1.32 -18.43 -15.28
N TYR A 410 -1.68 -18.24 -16.55
CA TYR A 410 -0.98 -17.36 -17.48
C TYR A 410 -1.16 -15.88 -17.12
N THR A 411 -2.35 -15.47 -16.69
CA THR A 411 -2.58 -14.14 -16.12
C THR A 411 -1.81 -13.97 -14.81
N TYR A 412 -1.62 -15.02 -14.02
CA TYR A 412 -0.77 -15.00 -12.82
C TYR A 412 0.74 -15.02 -13.16
N SER A 413 1.14 -15.55 -14.31
CA SER A 413 2.46 -15.29 -14.90
C SER A 413 2.60 -13.80 -15.28
N CYS A 414 1.53 -13.21 -15.83
CA CYS A 414 1.43 -11.76 -16.03
C CYS A 414 1.31 -10.97 -14.70
N ARG A 415 0.96 -11.61 -13.57
CA ARG A 415 1.14 -11.02 -12.22
C ARG A 415 2.61 -10.76 -11.94
N LYS A 416 3.60 -11.36 -12.60
CA LYS A 416 4.98 -10.86 -12.48
C LYS A 416 5.12 -9.42 -13.01
N HIS A 417 4.21 -8.96 -13.86
CA HIS A 417 4.12 -7.57 -14.35
C HIS A 417 3.03 -6.73 -13.65
N LEU A 418 1.88 -7.30 -13.25
CA LEU A 418 0.89 -6.57 -12.42
C LEU A 418 1.31 -6.46 -10.94
N HIS A 419 1.88 -7.51 -10.33
CA HIS A 419 2.59 -7.41 -9.06
C HIS A 419 3.93 -6.69 -9.17
N MET A 420 4.43 -6.28 -10.35
CA MET A 420 5.50 -5.28 -10.36
C MET A 420 5.00 -3.89 -9.92
N GLN A 421 3.69 -3.69 -9.79
CA GLN A 421 3.08 -2.53 -9.14
C GLN A 421 2.39 -2.86 -7.80
N GLU A 422 2.00 -4.12 -7.54
CA GLU A 422 1.43 -4.54 -6.24
C GLU A 422 2.39 -5.30 -5.29
N ARG A 423 3.62 -5.61 -5.70
CA ARG A 423 4.72 -6.15 -4.87
C ARG A 423 6.04 -5.48 -5.24
N ILE A 424 6.20 -4.24 -4.77
CA ILE A 424 7.50 -3.84 -4.21
C ILE A 424 7.35 -4.07 -2.71
N GLU A 425 8.02 -5.11 -2.21
CA GLU A 425 8.24 -5.54 -0.81
C GLU A 425 7.92 -7.04 -0.63
N LEU A 426 8.94 -7.87 -0.85
CA LEU A 426 9.40 -8.95 0.04
C LEU A 426 10.67 -9.58 -0.57
N SER A 427 11.77 -8.83 -0.50
CA SER A 427 13.15 -9.31 -0.30
C SER A 427 14.04 -8.11 0.01
#